data_AF-A0A383CYT5-F1
#
_entry.id   AF-A0A383CYT5-F1
#
_cell.length_a   1.000
_cell.length_b   1.000
_cell.length_c   1.000
_cell.angle_alpha   90.00
_cell.angle_beta   90.00
_cell.angle_gamma   90.00
#
_symmetry.space_group_name_H-M   'P 1'
#
loop_
_entity.id
_entity.type
_entity.pdbx_description
1 polymer ?
#
loop_
_entity_poly.entity_id
_entity_poly.type
_entity_poly.pdbx_seq_one_letter_code
_entity_poly.pdbx_strand_id
1 'polypeptide(L)'
;MAGTKECPNCGAEIPDVSVQCEFCSYEIKDVEIKGANHIEELEHKLLEAENSVSQKDRALYGDQAVDRKVISVIQSFSMPTTKSDLIELLVFAYTNYEGQPNKKGFIANPIKSAWRGKAKQAYVKLKIYAKDDDYVSEILKDYEDLSSSQKPKKKKWFGLF
;
A
#
# COMPACT_ATOMS: atom_id res chain seq x y z
N MET A 1 6.73 7.92 26.39
CA MET A 1 5.66 8.49 27.24
C MET A 1 4.43 8.54 26.35
N ALA A 2 3.37 7.79 26.67
CA ALA A 2 2.14 7.84 25.87
C ALA A 2 1.46 9.18 26.15
N GLY A 3 1.09 9.92 25.10
CA GLY A 3 0.31 11.15 25.26
C GLY A 3 -1.12 10.83 25.70
N THR A 4 -1.78 11.83 26.29
CA THR A 4 -3.18 11.78 26.71
C THR A 4 -3.99 12.85 25.99
N LYS A 5 -5.26 12.54 25.72
CA LYS A 5 -6.26 13.44 25.12
C LYS A 5 -7.54 13.45 25.93
N GLU A 6 -8.36 14.47 25.75
CA GLU A 6 -9.69 14.53 26.34
C GLU A 6 -10.71 13.78 25.46
N CYS A 7 -11.58 13.00 26.09
CA CYS A 7 -12.69 12.36 25.40
C CYS A 7 -13.68 13.42 24.88
N PRO A 8 -14.00 13.45 23.58
CA PRO A 8 -14.89 14.47 23.01
C PRO A 8 -16.35 14.37 23.48
N ASN A 9 -16.74 13.24 24.08
CA ASN A 9 -18.11 13.02 24.56
C ASN A 9 -18.28 13.33 26.06
N CYS A 10 -17.30 12.97 26.90
CA CYS A 10 -17.44 13.11 28.36
C CYS A 10 -16.34 13.94 29.04
N GLY A 11 -15.34 14.41 28.30
CA GLY A 11 -14.25 15.24 28.84
C GLY A 11 -13.24 14.49 29.73
N ALA A 12 -13.32 13.17 29.83
CA ALA A 12 -12.36 12.38 30.61
C ALA A 12 -10.99 12.32 29.91
N GLU A 13 -9.91 12.37 30.68
CA GLU A 13 -8.56 12.17 30.17
C GLU A 13 -8.34 10.68 29.84
N ILE A 14 -7.94 10.40 28.61
CA ILE A 14 -7.78 9.06 28.06
C ILE A 14 -6.46 8.95 27.29
N PRO A 15 -5.87 7.75 27.16
CA PRO A 15 -4.69 7.56 26.32
C PRO A 15 -4.94 8.00 24.86
N ASP A 16 -3.95 8.60 24.22
CA ASP A 16 -4.04 9.10 22.83
C ASP A 16 -4.44 8.01 21.82
N VAL A 17 -4.09 6.75 22.11
CA VAL A 17 -4.34 5.58 21.27
C VAL A 17 -5.67 4.87 21.57
N SER A 18 -6.50 5.43 22.44
CA SER A 18 -7.79 4.82 22.82
C SER A 18 -8.78 4.89 21.66
N VAL A 19 -9.29 3.73 21.26
CA VAL A 19 -10.37 3.57 20.25
C VAL A 19 -11.76 3.69 20.86
N GLN A 20 -11.86 3.57 22.18
CA GLN A 20 -13.10 3.72 22.93
C GLN A 20 -12.80 4.37 24.28
N CYS A 21 -13.66 5.29 24.71
CA CYS A 21 -13.56 5.88 26.03
C CYS A 21 -14.01 4.88 27.10
N GLU A 22 -13.12 4.56 28.05
CA GLU A 22 -13.42 3.66 29.17
C GLU A 22 -14.47 4.23 30.15
N PHE A 23 -14.70 5.55 30.13
CA PHE A 23 -15.61 6.22 31.07
C PHE A 23 -17.04 6.37 30.53
N CYS A 24 -17.22 6.53 29.22
CA CYS A 24 -18.55 6.77 28.63
C CYS A 24 -18.87 5.86 27.43
N SER A 25 -17.99 4.90 27.12
CA SER A 25 -18.14 3.95 26.02
C SER A 25 -18.24 4.58 24.63
N TYR A 26 -18.01 5.89 24.50
CA TYR A 26 -17.95 6.58 23.22
C TYR A 26 -16.85 6.01 22.35
N GLU A 27 -17.22 5.53 21.16
CA GLU A 27 -16.27 5.12 20.12
C GLU A 27 -15.55 6.34 19.59
N ILE A 28 -14.23 6.37 19.80
CA ILE A 28 -13.38 7.42 19.29
C ILE A 28 -13.13 7.07 17.83
N LYS A 29 -14.03 7.58 16.98
CA LYS A 29 -13.77 7.68 15.54
C LYS A 29 -12.44 8.38 15.42
N ASP A 30 -11.44 7.67 14.90
CA ASP A 30 -10.05 8.07 14.85
C ASP A 30 -9.96 9.60 14.71
N VAL A 31 -9.51 10.25 15.78
CA VAL A 31 -9.06 11.64 15.73
C VAL A 31 -8.21 11.69 14.48
N GLU A 32 -8.56 12.55 13.53
CA GLU A 32 -7.75 12.82 12.34
C GLU A 32 -6.31 13.02 12.84
N ILE A 33 -5.53 11.95 12.79
CA ILE A 33 -4.12 12.02 13.08
C ILE A 33 -3.67 12.89 11.94
N LYS A 34 -3.25 14.13 12.27
CA LYS A 34 -2.44 14.97 11.38
C LYS A 34 -1.08 14.29 11.14
N GLY A 35 -1.09 13.01 10.80
CA GLY A 35 -0.01 12.31 10.15
C GLY A 35 -0.12 12.73 8.70
N ALA A 36 1.01 13.11 8.12
CA ALA A 36 1.11 13.22 6.67
C ALA A 36 0.37 12.02 6.06
N ASN A 37 -0.57 12.30 5.15
CA ASN A 37 -1.34 11.25 4.51
C ASN A 37 -0.32 10.26 3.91
N HIS A 38 -0.33 8.99 4.34
CA HIS A 38 0.68 8.00 3.93
C HIS A 38 0.72 7.88 2.40
N ILE A 39 -0.41 8.15 1.73
CA ILE A 39 -0.47 8.23 0.27
C ILE A 39 0.22 9.49 -0.25
N GLU A 40 -0.01 10.65 0.36
CA GLU A 40 0.65 11.91 -0.03
C GLU A 40 2.18 11.79 0.09
N GLU A 41 2.70 11.16 1.14
CA GLU A 41 4.15 10.92 1.27
C GLU A 41 4.66 9.98 0.17
N LEU A 42 3.91 8.92 -0.15
CA LEU A 42 4.26 8.01 -1.24
C LEU A 42 4.26 8.74 -2.58
N GLU A 43 3.22 9.53 -2.87
CA GLU A 43 3.09 10.34 -4.09
C GLU A 43 4.24 11.34 -4.23
N HIS A 44 4.60 12.03 -3.14
CA HIS A 44 5.73 12.94 -3.12
C HIS A 44 7.04 12.22 -3.49
N LYS A 45 7.31 11.06 -2.87
CA LYS A 45 8.51 10.25 -3.17
C LYS A 45 8.52 9.72 -4.61
N LEU A 46 7.36 9.41 -5.16
CA LEU A 46 7.23 9.00 -6.57
C LEU A 46 7.58 10.16 -7.51
N LEU A 47 7.05 11.35 -7.24
CA LEU A 47 7.36 12.55 -8.01
C LEU A 47 8.86 12.91 -7.92
N GLU A 48 9.46 12.82 -6.74
CA GLU A 48 10.90 13.01 -6.56
C GLU A 48 11.71 11.96 -7.33
N ALA A 49 11.29 10.69 -7.33
CA ALA A 49 11.94 9.64 -8.08
C ALA A 49 11.93 9.91 -9.59
N GLU A 50 10.82 10.39 -10.13
CA GLU A 50 10.69 10.76 -11.55
C GLU A 50 11.58 11.94 -11.93
N ASN A 51 11.63 12.96 -11.06
CA ASN A 51 12.38 14.19 -11.29
C ASN A 51 13.88 14.06 -11.00
N SER A 52 14.29 13.10 -10.17
CA SER A 52 15.71 12.92 -9.78
C SER A 52 16.57 12.18 -10.81
N VAL A 53 16.02 11.77 -11.96
CA VAL A 53 16.81 11.13 -13.02
C VAL A 53 17.56 12.17 -13.83
N SER A 54 18.88 12.08 -13.89
CA SER A 54 19.71 13.01 -14.65
C SER A 54 19.43 12.92 -16.15
N GLN A 55 19.65 14.01 -16.90
CA GLN A 55 19.55 13.99 -18.36
C GLN A 55 20.48 12.94 -18.99
N LYS A 56 21.66 12.75 -18.40
CA LYS A 56 22.63 11.73 -18.84
C LYS A 56 22.06 10.31 -18.69
N ASP A 57 21.45 10.00 -17.55
CA ASP A 57 20.86 8.68 -17.32
C ASP A 57 19.63 8.44 -18.20
N ARG A 58 18.82 9.49 -18.45
CA ARG A 58 17.72 9.41 -19.42
C ARG A 58 18.24 9.16 -20.84
N ALA A 59 19.33 9.81 -21.25
CA ALA A 59 19.93 9.57 -22.56
C ALA A 59 20.50 8.16 -22.71
N LEU A 60 21.08 7.60 -21.64
CA LEU A 60 21.73 6.29 -21.69
C LEU A 60 20.76 5.11 -21.55
N TYR A 61 19.74 5.24 -20.70
CA TYR A 61 18.84 4.12 -20.34
C TYR A 61 17.38 4.38 -20.72
N GLY A 62 17.04 5.56 -21.24
CA GLY A 62 15.66 5.96 -21.52
C GLY A 62 14.77 5.92 -20.28
N ASP A 63 13.49 5.61 -20.50
CA ASP A 63 12.48 5.50 -19.45
C ASP A 63 12.83 4.48 -18.36
N GLN A 64 13.71 3.51 -18.64
CA GLN A 64 14.10 2.51 -17.64
C GLN A 64 14.85 3.13 -16.45
N ALA A 65 15.53 4.27 -16.65
CA ALA A 65 16.16 4.98 -15.53
C ALA A 65 15.12 5.51 -14.53
N VAL A 66 13.99 6.02 -15.05
CA VAL A 66 12.86 6.48 -14.24
C VAL A 66 12.15 5.29 -13.59
N ASP A 67 11.82 4.27 -14.39
CA ASP A 67 11.13 3.07 -13.91
C ASP A 67 11.87 2.45 -12.70
N ARG A 68 13.21 2.36 -12.75
CA ARG A 68 14.03 1.81 -11.65
C ARG A 68 13.85 2.58 -10.33
N LYS A 69 13.82 3.92 -10.38
CA LYS A 69 13.65 4.73 -9.17
C LYS A 69 12.22 4.63 -8.63
N VAL A 70 11.22 4.71 -9.50
CA VAL A 70 9.81 4.54 -9.16
C VAL A 70 9.56 3.18 -8.50
N ILE A 71 10.07 2.09 -9.09
CA ILE A 71 9.97 0.74 -8.54
C ILE A 71 10.62 0.67 -7.15
N SER A 72 11.81 1.26 -6.99
CA SER A 72 12.51 1.30 -5.70
C SER A 72 11.66 1.98 -4.63
N VAL A 73 11.04 3.12 -4.93
CA VAL A 73 10.13 3.82 -4.01
C VAL A 73 8.94 2.93 -3.66
N ILE A 74 8.23 2.37 -4.64
CA ILE A 74 7.09 1.49 -4.39
C ILE A 74 7.51 0.32 -3.50
N GLN A 75 8.61 -0.35 -3.79
CA GLN A 75 9.01 -1.54 -3.04
C GLN A 75 9.49 -1.22 -1.62
N SER A 76 10.22 -0.12 -1.43
CA SER A 76 10.84 0.26 -0.14
C SER A 76 9.95 1.11 0.75
N PHE A 77 8.87 1.69 0.23
CA PHE A 77 7.94 2.50 1.04
C PHE A 77 7.42 1.69 2.24
N SER A 78 7.47 2.28 3.43
CA SER A 78 7.09 1.60 4.66
C SER A 78 5.61 1.25 4.68
N MET A 79 5.28 0.11 5.29
CA MET A 79 3.88 -0.28 5.49
C MET A 79 3.29 0.54 6.64
N PRO A 80 2.14 1.22 6.43
CA PRO A 80 1.41 1.87 7.51
C PRO A 80 1.07 0.89 8.63
N THR A 81 0.85 1.42 9.83
CA THR A 81 0.54 0.62 11.03
C THR A 81 -0.94 0.66 11.40
N THR A 82 -1.68 1.68 10.95
CA THR A 82 -3.12 1.78 11.20
C THR A 82 -3.91 0.96 10.19
N LYS A 83 -5.12 0.53 10.59
CA LYS A 83 -6.03 -0.21 9.72
C LYS A 83 -6.55 0.67 8.57
N SER A 84 -6.88 1.94 8.84
CA SER A 84 -7.36 2.90 7.84
C SER A 84 -6.31 3.12 6.74
N ASP A 85 -5.07 3.45 7.12
CA ASP A 85 -4.01 3.71 6.15
C ASP A 85 -3.63 2.45 5.34
N LEU A 86 -3.76 1.27 5.94
CA LEU A 86 -3.55 0.01 5.22
C LEU A 86 -4.63 -0.24 4.17
N ILE A 87 -5.90 0.10 4.45
CA ILE A 87 -6.99 0.02 3.48
C ILE A 87 -6.74 1.02 2.35
N GLU A 88 -6.39 2.27 2.68
CA GLU A 88 -6.11 3.30 1.68
C GLU A 88 -4.93 2.89 0.78
N LEU A 89 -3.84 2.39 1.37
CA LEU A 89 -2.70 1.88 0.61
C LEU A 89 -3.05 0.67 -0.25
N LEU A 90 -3.90 -0.24 0.23
CA LEU A 90 -4.39 -1.37 -0.56
C LEU A 90 -5.14 -0.86 -1.80
N VAL A 91 -6.13 0.01 -1.61
CA VAL A 91 -6.96 0.58 -2.68
C VAL A 91 -6.08 1.33 -3.68
N PHE A 92 -5.19 2.20 -3.19
CA PHE A 92 -4.31 3.01 -4.02
C PHE A 92 -3.35 2.14 -4.85
N ALA A 93 -2.66 1.19 -4.20
CA ALA A 93 -1.70 0.33 -4.88
C ALA A 93 -2.37 -0.64 -5.85
N TYR A 94 -3.55 -1.17 -5.51
CA TYR A 94 -4.30 -2.07 -6.39
C TYR A 94 -4.83 -1.34 -7.62
N THR A 95 -5.37 -0.13 -7.46
CA THR A 95 -5.86 0.70 -8.57
C THR A 95 -4.73 1.01 -9.55
N ASN A 96 -3.55 1.39 -9.03
CA ASN A 96 -2.35 1.58 -9.84
C ASN A 96 -1.89 0.27 -10.50
N TYR A 97 -1.98 -0.87 -9.81
CA TYR A 97 -1.69 -2.17 -10.40
C TYR A 97 -2.61 -2.47 -11.59
N GLU A 98 -3.92 -2.34 -11.45
CA GLU A 98 -4.90 -2.63 -12.50
C GLU A 98 -4.74 -1.70 -13.71
N GLY A 99 -4.54 -0.40 -13.45
CA GLY A 99 -4.36 0.61 -14.50
C GLY A 99 -3.08 0.46 -15.34
N GLN A 100 -2.09 -0.30 -14.86
CA GLN A 100 -0.84 -0.51 -15.60
C GLN A 100 -0.99 -1.59 -16.67
N PRO A 101 -0.42 -1.42 -17.88
CA PRO A 101 -0.45 -2.44 -18.91
C PRO A 101 0.39 -3.66 -18.50
N ASN A 102 -0.02 -4.85 -18.93
CA ASN A 102 0.69 -6.11 -18.64
C ASN A 102 2.13 -6.14 -19.19
N LYS A 103 2.37 -5.44 -20.31
CA LYS A 103 3.66 -5.35 -20.97
C LYS A 103 4.01 -3.91 -21.28
N LYS A 104 5.30 -3.59 -21.25
CA LYS A 104 5.88 -2.36 -21.80
C LYS A 104 6.73 -2.80 -23.01
N GLY A 105 6.20 -2.61 -24.21
CA GLY A 105 6.74 -3.24 -25.42
C GLY A 105 6.66 -4.77 -25.37
N PHE A 106 7.78 -5.46 -25.62
CA PHE A 106 7.85 -6.93 -25.62
C PHE A 106 8.08 -7.56 -24.24
N ILE A 107 8.28 -6.76 -23.20
CA ILE A 107 8.69 -7.20 -21.87
C ILE A 107 7.55 -7.00 -20.87
N ALA A 108 7.47 -7.86 -19.84
CA ALA A 108 6.54 -7.67 -18.73
C ALA A 108 6.75 -6.32 -18.05
N ASN A 109 5.68 -5.65 -17.62
CA ASN A 109 5.78 -4.35 -16.97
C ASN A 109 6.26 -4.49 -15.51
N PRO A 110 7.48 -4.04 -15.17
CA PRO A 110 7.99 -4.16 -13.81
C PRO A 110 7.30 -3.21 -12.82
N ILE A 111 6.80 -2.04 -13.28
CA ILE A 111 6.01 -1.12 -12.44
C ILE A 111 4.68 -1.77 -12.03
N LYS A 112 3.98 -2.43 -12.98
CA LYS A 112 2.76 -3.21 -12.66
C LYS A 112 3.05 -4.25 -11.57
N SER A 113 4.19 -4.94 -11.68
CA SER A 113 4.59 -5.95 -10.70
C SER A 113 4.92 -5.36 -9.33
N ALA A 114 5.55 -4.18 -9.28
CA ALA A 114 5.83 -3.46 -8.05
C ALA A 114 4.54 -3.05 -7.32
N TRP A 115 3.57 -2.47 -8.05
CA TRP A 115 2.26 -2.10 -7.50
C TRP A 115 1.49 -3.30 -6.97
N ARG A 116 1.45 -4.42 -7.72
CA ARG A 116 0.84 -5.67 -7.23
C ARG A 116 1.50 -6.14 -5.94
N GLY A 117 2.83 -6.05 -5.87
CA GLY A 117 3.61 -6.40 -4.69
C GLY A 117 3.22 -5.56 -3.47
N LYS A 118 3.10 -4.24 -3.63
CA LYS A 118 2.69 -3.35 -2.54
C LYS A 118 1.25 -3.59 -2.10
N ALA A 119 0.32 -3.72 -3.05
CA ALA A 119 -1.07 -4.07 -2.74
C ALA A 119 -1.15 -5.38 -1.96
N LYS A 120 -0.38 -6.40 -2.37
CA LYS A 120 -0.31 -7.68 -1.67
C LYS A 120 0.23 -7.55 -0.23
N GLN A 121 1.22 -6.68 0.02
CA GLN A 121 1.72 -6.44 1.37
C GLN A 121 0.61 -5.87 2.27
N ALA A 122 -0.14 -4.88 1.78
CA ALA A 122 -1.28 -4.30 2.50
C ALA A 122 -2.38 -5.34 2.76
N TYR A 123 -2.77 -6.08 1.72
CA TYR A 123 -3.74 -7.18 1.79
C TYR A 123 -3.38 -8.22 2.85
N VAL A 124 -2.14 -8.71 2.85
CA VAL A 124 -1.69 -9.73 3.83
C VAL A 124 -1.72 -9.19 5.26
N LYS A 125 -1.38 -7.93 5.48
CA LYS A 125 -1.44 -7.31 6.80
C LYS A 125 -2.89 -7.11 7.26
N LEU A 126 -3.79 -6.69 6.36
CA LEU A 126 -5.22 -6.58 6.62
C LEU A 126 -5.89 -7.91 6.94
N LYS A 127 -5.46 -9.02 6.32
CA LYS A 127 -5.95 -10.37 6.66
C LYS A 127 -5.75 -10.75 8.12
N ILE A 128 -4.80 -10.14 8.82
CA ILE A 128 -4.59 -10.38 10.26
C ILE A 128 -5.74 -9.74 11.05
N TYR A 129 -6.12 -8.51 10.70
CA TYR A 129 -7.23 -7.79 11.32
C TYR A 129 -8.60 -8.39 10.97
N ALA A 130 -8.75 -8.92 9.76
CA ALA A 130 -10.00 -9.50 9.26
C ALA A 130 -10.57 -10.63 10.14
N LYS A 131 -9.75 -11.30 10.97
CA LYS A 131 -10.21 -12.38 11.86
C LYS A 131 -11.26 -11.92 12.86
N ASP A 132 -11.18 -10.66 13.29
CA ASP A 132 -12.00 -10.08 14.34
C ASP A 132 -12.76 -8.81 13.85
N ASP A 133 -12.75 -8.56 12.53
CA ASP A 133 -13.32 -7.35 11.93
C ASP A 133 -14.05 -7.70 10.62
N ASP A 134 -15.38 -7.74 10.69
CA ASP A 134 -16.26 -8.06 9.56
C ASP A 134 -16.17 -7.01 8.44
N TYR A 135 -15.93 -5.74 8.77
CA TYR A 135 -15.79 -4.67 7.79
C TYR A 135 -14.52 -4.87 6.95
N VAL A 136 -13.40 -5.17 7.60
CA VAL A 136 -12.15 -5.52 6.88
C VAL A 136 -12.34 -6.80 6.07
N SER A 137 -13.00 -7.80 6.63
CA SER A 137 -13.30 -9.05 5.91
C SER A 137 -14.09 -8.81 4.63
N GLU A 138 -15.11 -7.95 4.66
CA GLU A 138 -15.89 -7.59 3.48
C GLU A 138 -15.03 -6.92 2.41
N ILE A 139 -14.24 -5.92 2.80
CA ILE A 139 -13.33 -5.20 1.88
C ILE A 139 -12.38 -6.17 1.17
N LEU A 140 -11.80 -7.13 1.89
CA LEU A 140 -10.79 -8.02 1.31
C LEU A 140 -11.32 -8.98 0.24
N LYS A 141 -12.63 -9.17 0.12
CA LYS A 141 -13.24 -10.01 -0.92
C LYS A 141 -12.96 -9.47 -2.33
N ASP A 142 -12.95 -8.15 -2.49
CA ASP A 142 -12.69 -7.49 -3.77
C ASP A 142 -11.23 -7.64 -4.25
N TYR A 143 -10.34 -8.12 -3.37
CA TYR A 143 -8.90 -8.23 -3.62
C TYR A 143 -8.38 -9.66 -3.45
N GLU A 144 -9.25 -10.67 -3.49
CA GLU A 144 -8.88 -12.07 -3.29
C GLU A 144 -7.84 -12.59 -4.28
N ASP A 145 -7.74 -12.01 -5.48
CA ASP A 145 -6.75 -12.38 -6.48
C ASP A 145 -5.31 -12.16 -5.98
N LEU A 146 -5.09 -11.21 -5.05
CA LEU A 146 -3.78 -10.96 -4.41
C LEU A 146 -3.33 -12.11 -3.50
N SER A 147 -4.26 -12.96 -3.03
CA SER A 147 -3.95 -14.15 -2.23
C SER A 147 -3.23 -15.22 -3.04
N SER A 148 -3.41 -15.24 -4.35
CA SER A 148 -2.80 -16.24 -5.20
C SER A 148 -1.28 -16.03 -5.28
N SER A 149 -0.53 -17.05 -4.87
CA SER A 149 0.89 -17.15 -5.20
C SER A 149 1.00 -17.21 -6.72
N GLN A 150 1.78 -16.33 -7.34
CA GLN A 150 2.13 -16.48 -8.75
C GLN A 150 2.79 -17.86 -8.91
N LYS A 151 2.03 -18.87 -9.35
CA LYS A 151 2.63 -20.13 -9.81
C LYS A 151 3.40 -19.76 -11.07
N PRO A 152 4.73 -19.96 -11.15
CA PRO A 152 5.42 -19.80 -12.42
C PRO A 152 4.72 -20.72 -13.42
N LYS A 153 4.24 -20.17 -14.53
CA LYS A 153 3.71 -20.99 -15.64
C LYS A 153 4.86 -21.91 -16.06
N LYS A 154 4.82 -23.19 -15.68
CA LYS A 154 5.79 -24.19 -16.14
C LYS A 154 5.77 -24.12 -17.66
N LYS A 155 6.86 -23.63 -18.27
CA LYS A 155 7.02 -23.74 -19.72
C LYS A 155 7.01 -25.23 -20.03
N LYS A 156 6.00 -25.72 -20.77
CA LYS A 156 6.05 -27.06 -21.34
C LYS A 156 7.22 -27.06 -22.31
N TRP A 157 8.34 -27.63 -21.88
CA TRP A 157 9.44 -28.00 -22.76
C TRP A 157 8.88 -29.10 -23.66
N PHE A 158 8.43 -28.75 -24.86
CA PHE A 158 8.25 -29.73 -25.91
C PHE A 158 9.67 -30.09 -26.37
N GLY A 159 10.13 -31.26 -25.96
CA GLY A 159 11.41 -31.80 -26.41
C GLY A 159 11.44 -31.84 -27.93
N LEU A 160 12.42 -31.16 -28.52
CA LEU A 160 12.78 -31.39 -29.90
C LEU A 160 13.57 -32.69 -29.99
N PHE A 161 13.18 -33.45 -31.01
CA PHE A 161 13.76 -34.66 -31.57
C PHE A 161 15.29 -34.65 -31.65
#